data_AF-X1W209-F1
#
_entry.id   AF-X1W209-F1
#
_cell.length_a   1.000
_cell.length_b   1.000
_cell.length_c   1.000
_cell.angle_alpha   90.00
_cell.angle_beta   90.00
_cell.angle_gamma   90.00
#
_symmetry.space_group_name_H-M   'P 1'
#
loop_
_entity.id
_entity.type
_entity.pdbx_description
1 polymer ?
#
loop_
_entity_poly.entity_id
_entity_poly.type
_entity_poly.pdbx_seq_one_letter_code
_entity_poly.pdbx_strand_id
1 'polypeptide(L)'
;AEGQLNIYDWADWWPEELFSNFSEEFGINIIRDHFSSASEMITKIKLYPEAEYDLLIQGGTGFAALYYLDLLKELNWDWMPNQENYMLEPLMQQWSELGYKKYG
;
A
#
# COMPACT_ATOMS: atom_id res chain seq x y z
N ALA A 1 -1.19 18.46 -14.31
CA ALA A 1 -0.49 18.54 -13.02
C ALA A 1 0.33 17.27 -12.92
N GLU A 2 1.62 17.36 -12.66
CA GLU A 2 2.42 16.19 -12.25
C GLU A 2 1.91 15.78 -10.86
N GLY A 3 1.46 14.52 -10.72
CA GLY A 3 1.05 13.97 -9.43
C GLY A 3 2.28 13.54 -8.64
N GLN A 4 2.18 13.51 -7.31
CA GLN A 4 3.19 12.90 -6.43
C GLN A 4 2.58 11.70 -5.72
N LEU A 5 3.37 10.63 -5.57
CA LEU A 5 3.00 9.43 -4.82
C LEU A 5 4.07 9.14 -3.77
N ASN A 6 3.70 9.23 -2.50
CA ASN A 6 4.57 8.92 -1.37
C ASN A 6 4.36 7.46 -0.92
N ILE A 7 5.41 6.65 -1.01
CA ILE A 7 5.38 5.22 -0.69
C ILE A 7 6.30 4.95 0.50
N TYR A 8 5.84 4.14 1.44
CA TYR A 8 6.67 3.57 2.50
C TYR A 8 6.63 2.05 2.44
N ASP A 9 7.77 1.42 2.12
CA ASP A 9 7.86 -0.01 1.81
C ASP A 9 9.18 -0.67 2.25
N TRP A 10 9.37 -1.92 1.84
CA TRP A 10 10.61 -2.67 2.04
C TRP A 10 11.58 -2.38 0.88
N ALA A 11 12.79 -1.93 1.19
CA ALA A 11 13.80 -1.58 0.17
C ALA A 11 14.07 -2.70 -0.84
N ASP A 12 14.14 -3.95 -0.37
CA ASP A 12 14.59 -5.09 -1.18
C ASP A 12 13.47 -5.85 -1.91
N TRP A 13 12.21 -5.42 -1.81
CA TRP A 13 11.09 -6.16 -2.41
C TRP A 13 10.97 -5.97 -3.93
N TRP A 14 11.29 -4.78 -4.41
CA TRP A 14 11.02 -4.39 -5.79
C TRP A 14 12.26 -3.75 -6.43
N PRO A 15 12.55 -4.04 -7.71
CA PRO A 15 13.63 -3.36 -8.41
C PRO A 15 13.28 -1.87 -8.61
N GLU A 16 14.25 -0.97 -8.45
CA GLU A 16 14.04 0.48 -8.63
C GLU A 16 13.48 0.86 -10.01
N GLU A 17 13.82 0.07 -11.04
CA GLU A 17 13.35 0.27 -12.41
C GLU A 17 11.82 0.24 -12.52
N LEU A 18 11.14 -0.50 -11.64
CA LEU A 18 9.68 -0.53 -11.59
C LEU A 18 9.09 0.88 -11.36
N PHE A 19 9.69 1.63 -10.43
CA PHE A 19 9.20 2.95 -10.05
C PHE A 19 9.60 4.01 -11.06
N SER A 20 10.82 3.92 -11.63
CA SER A 20 11.23 4.84 -12.70
C SER A 20 10.37 4.69 -13.94
N ASN A 21 10.07 3.46 -14.35
CA ASN A 21 9.23 3.20 -15.52
C ASN A 21 7.79 3.69 -15.29
N PHE A 22 7.24 3.48 -14.10
CA PHE A 22 5.93 4.03 -13.74
C PHE A 22 5.93 5.57 -13.76
N SER A 23 7.00 6.19 -13.24
CA SER A 23 7.12 7.65 -13.21
C SER A 23 7.19 8.24 -14.61
N GLU A 24 7.94 7.60 -15.52
CA GLU A 24 8.06 7.99 -16.93
C GLU A 24 6.75 7.80 -17.70
N GLU A 25 6.05 6.68 -17.51
CA GLU A 25 4.82 6.36 -18.22
C GLU A 25 3.66 7.29 -17.83
N PHE A 26 3.52 7.59 -16.54
CA PHE A 26 2.34 8.30 -16.02
C PHE A 26 2.62 9.77 -15.65
N GLY A 27 3.88 10.23 -15.71
CA GLY A 27 4.24 11.59 -15.29
C GLY A 27 3.98 11.83 -13.80
N ILE A 28 4.20 10.82 -12.98
CA ILE A 28 4.01 10.85 -11.52
C ILE A 28 5.38 10.84 -10.85
N ASN A 29 5.60 11.76 -9.92
CA ASN A 29 6.80 11.77 -9.08
C ASN A 29 6.62 10.78 -7.92
N ILE A 30 7.41 9.70 -7.89
CA ILE A 30 7.39 8.74 -6.79
C ILE A 30 8.48 9.09 -5.78
N ILE A 31 8.08 9.29 -4.51
CA ILE A 31 8.99 9.43 -3.37
C ILE A 31 8.88 8.17 -2.52
N ARG A 32 10.00 7.46 -2.35
CA ARG A 32 10.06 6.25 -1.52
C ARG A 32 10.85 6.49 -0.24
N ASP A 33 10.25 6.08 0.86
CA ASP A 33 10.94 5.79 2.11
C ASP A 33 10.95 4.28 2.33
N HIS A 34 11.95 3.78 3.06
CA HIS A 34 12.03 2.36 3.38
C HIS A 34 12.09 2.09 4.87
N PHE A 35 11.54 0.94 5.26
CA PHE A 35 11.73 0.35 6.59
C PHE A 35 12.37 -1.02 6.50
N SER A 36 13.06 -1.40 7.59
CA SER A 36 13.73 -2.68 7.74
C SER A 36 12.97 -3.67 8.63
N SER A 37 11.88 -3.23 9.28
CA SER A 37 11.02 -4.08 10.11
C SER A 37 9.62 -3.50 10.29
N ALA A 38 8.66 -4.35 10.64
CA ALA A 38 7.30 -3.91 11.00
C ALA A 38 7.31 -2.96 12.22
N SER A 39 8.16 -3.21 13.22
CA SER A 39 8.27 -2.36 14.42
C SER A 39 8.78 -0.96 14.09
N GLU A 40 9.75 -0.84 13.18
CA GLU A 40 10.25 0.45 12.71
C GLU A 40 9.15 1.24 12.00
N MET A 41 8.44 0.59 11.07
CA MET A 41 7.29 1.18 10.37
C MET A 41 6.22 1.69 11.36
N ILE A 42 5.81 0.85 12.31
CA ILE A 42 4.80 1.22 13.33
C ILE A 42 5.28 2.40 14.17
N THR A 43 6.57 2.41 14.54
CA THR A 43 7.15 3.48 15.36
C THR A 43 7.14 4.79 14.61
N LYS A 44 7.54 4.80 13.32
CA LYS A 44 7.54 6.01 12.49
C LYS A 44 6.14 6.60 12.35
N ILE A 45 5.14 5.78 12.00
CA ILE A 45 3.77 6.28 11.83
C ILE A 45 3.20 6.85 13.14
N LYS A 46 3.49 6.22 14.29
CA LYS A 46 3.05 6.74 15.59
C LYS A 46 3.73 8.05 15.99
N LEU A 47 5.01 8.21 15.67
CA LEU A 47 5.77 9.42 16.01
C LEU A 47 5.48 10.58 15.05
N TYR A 48 5.17 10.26 13.80
CA TYR A 48 4.92 11.23 12.73
C TYR A 48 3.56 10.97 12.09
N PRO A 49 2.44 11.18 12.80
CA PRO A 49 1.10 10.99 12.24
C PRO A 49 0.82 11.94 11.06
N GLU A 50 1.54 13.05 10.98
CA GLU A 50 1.51 14.02 9.88
C GLU A 50 2.29 13.55 8.63
N ALA A 51 3.02 12.43 8.72
CA ALA A 51 3.73 11.87 7.57
C ALA A 51 2.70 11.27 6.60
N GLU A 52 2.44 11.98 5.51
CA GLU A 52 1.46 11.57 4.50
C GLU A 52 2.08 10.55 3.53
N TYR A 53 1.84 9.26 3.81
CA TYR A 53 2.07 8.18 2.86
C TYR A 53 0.76 7.80 2.17
N ASP A 54 0.79 7.76 0.84
CA ASP A 54 -0.35 7.33 0.03
C ASP A 54 -0.44 5.80 -0.03
N LEU A 55 0.71 5.11 0.03
CA LEU A 55 0.80 3.66 -0.04
C LEU A 55 1.78 3.10 1.01
N LEU A 56 1.27 2.16 1.81
CA LEU A 56 2.04 1.37 2.78
C LEU A 56 2.01 -0.09 2.35
N ILE A 57 3.16 -0.67 2.06
CA ILE A 57 3.24 -2.06 1.60
C ILE A 57 3.62 -2.98 2.75
N GLN A 58 2.64 -3.70 3.31
CA GLN A 58 2.84 -4.58 4.46
C GLN A 58 2.14 -5.93 4.32
N GLY A 59 2.71 -6.93 4.99
CA GLY A 59 2.10 -8.25 5.17
C GLY A 59 2.09 -8.66 6.66
N GLY A 60 1.31 -9.69 6.98
CA GLY A 60 1.31 -10.30 8.32
C GLY A 60 1.08 -9.31 9.47
N THR A 61 2.05 -9.22 10.39
CA THR A 61 1.96 -8.40 11.61
C THR A 61 1.88 -6.90 11.33
N GLY A 62 2.51 -6.41 10.25
CA GLY A 62 2.45 -5.02 9.86
C GLY A 62 1.04 -4.61 9.43
N PHE A 63 0.37 -5.44 8.63
CA PHE A 63 -1.02 -5.21 8.22
C PHE A 63 -1.96 -5.17 9.43
N ALA A 64 -1.84 -6.14 10.34
CA ALA A 64 -2.67 -6.17 11.56
C ALA A 64 -2.49 -4.89 12.39
N ALA A 65 -1.26 -4.39 12.53
CA ALA A 65 -1.01 -3.15 13.26
C ALA A 65 -1.67 -1.93 12.58
N LEU A 66 -1.57 -1.79 11.26
CA LEU A 66 -2.21 -0.70 10.52
C LEU A 66 -3.74 -0.74 10.65
N TYR A 67 -4.32 -1.94 10.61
CA TYR A 67 -5.75 -2.15 10.83
C TYR A 67 -6.19 -1.73 12.24
N TYR A 68 -5.49 -2.19 13.29
CA TYR A 68 -5.84 -1.83 14.67
C TYR A 68 -5.61 -0.36 15.03
N LEU A 69 -4.74 0.33 14.28
CA LEU A 69 -4.49 1.76 14.44
C LEU A 69 -5.46 2.62 13.62
N ASP A 70 -6.40 2.02 12.88
CA ASP A 70 -7.37 2.72 12.03
C ASP A 70 -6.72 3.62 10.96
N LEU A 71 -5.62 3.12 10.37
CA LEU A 71 -4.81 3.85 9.39
C LEU A 71 -5.07 3.42 7.94
N LEU A 72 -5.90 2.40 7.75
CA LEU A 72 -6.23 1.87 6.42
C LEU A 72 -7.50 2.52 5.91
N LYS A 73 -7.47 3.01 4.67
CA LYS A 73 -8.67 3.47 3.95
C LYS A 73 -9.30 2.30 3.20
N GLU A 74 -10.61 2.35 3.04
CA GLU A 74 -11.32 1.42 2.16
C GLU A 74 -10.88 1.64 0.71
N LEU A 75 -10.66 0.54 -0.02
CA LEU A 75 -10.23 0.59 -1.41
C LEU A 75 -11.43 0.84 -2.33
N ASN A 76 -11.26 1.74 -3.30
CA ASN A 76 -12.22 1.87 -4.40
C ASN A 76 -11.91 0.86 -5.50
N TRP A 77 -12.72 -0.20 -5.58
CA TRP A 77 -12.54 -1.28 -6.55
C TRP A 77 -12.73 -0.85 -8.01
N ASP A 78 -13.51 0.20 -8.27
CA ASP A 78 -13.73 0.71 -9.63
C ASP A 78 -12.46 1.34 -10.22
N TRP A 79 -11.51 1.76 -9.37
CA TRP A 79 -10.23 2.32 -9.80
C TRP A 79 -9.19 1.26 -10.14
N MET A 80 -9.47 -0.02 -9.87
CA MET A 80 -8.53 -1.13 -10.08
C MET A 80 -9.09 -2.12 -11.11
N PRO A 81 -9.16 -1.76 -12.40
CA PRO A 81 -9.71 -2.64 -13.44
C PRO A 81 -8.92 -3.94 -13.60
N ASN A 82 -7.64 -3.93 -13.21
CA ASN A 82 -6.76 -5.10 -13.30
C ASN A 82 -6.92 -6.09 -12.13
N GLN A 83 -7.78 -5.80 -11.15
CA GLN A 83 -7.95 -6.65 -9.97
C GLN A 83 -8.34 -8.10 -10.32
N GLU A 84 -9.13 -8.29 -11.38
CA GLU A 84 -9.64 -9.61 -11.78
C GLU A 84 -8.53 -10.51 -12.34
N ASN A 85 -7.43 -9.91 -12.81
CA ASN A 85 -6.32 -10.64 -13.39
C ASN A 85 -5.25 -11.03 -12.36
N TYR A 86 -5.17 -10.32 -11.23
CA TYR A 86 -4.04 -10.43 -10.30
C TYR A 86 -4.43 -10.71 -8.85
N MET A 87 -5.70 -10.53 -8.46
CA MET A 87 -6.15 -11.01 -7.17
C MET A 87 -6.32 -12.53 -7.21
N LEU A 88 -5.51 -13.23 -6.40
CA LEU A 88 -5.66 -14.67 -6.23
C LEU A 88 -7.05 -14.95 -5.63
N GLU A 89 -7.85 -15.78 -6.31
CA GLU A 89 -9.16 -16.27 -5.85
C GLU A 89 -9.19 -16.64 -4.34
N PRO A 90 -8.20 -17.37 -3.77
CA PRO A 90 -8.16 -17.66 -2.34
C PRO A 90 -8.07 -16.42 -1.42
N LEU A 91 -7.42 -15.34 -1.89
CA LEU A 91 -7.28 -14.10 -1.14
C LEU A 91 -8.62 -13.35 -1.08
N MET A 92 -9.39 -13.38 -2.19
CA MET A 92 -10.70 -12.77 -2.27
C MET A 92 -11.71 -13.43 -1.32
N GLN A 93 -11.65 -14.76 -1.21
CA GLN A 93 -12.48 -15.51 -0.26
C GLN A 93 -12.16 -15.11 1.19
N GLN A 94 -10.88 -15.04 1.54
CA GLN A 94 -10.45 -14.62 2.88
C GLN A 94 -10.85 -13.18 3.21
N TRP A 95 -10.76 -12.25 2.26
CA TRP A 95 -11.19 -10.86 2.45
C TRP A 95 -12.71 -10.75 2.62
N SER A 96 -13.49 -11.53 1.87
CA SER A 96 -14.94 -11.60 2.06
C SER A 96 -15.31 -12.11 3.47
N GLU A 97 -14.58 -13.09 4.00
CA GLU A 97 -14.80 -13.61 5.36
C GLU A 97 -14.46 -12.59 6.46
N LEU A 98 -13.49 -11.70 6.19
CA LEU A 98 -13.13 -10.59 7.08
C LEU A 98 -14.08 -9.38 6.99
N GLY A 99 -15.14 -9.48 6.17
CA GLY A 99 -16.15 -8.43 6.04
C GLY A 99 -15.83 -7.33 5.02
N TYR A 100 -14.73 -7.46 4.26
CA TYR A 100 -14.47 -6.57 3.14
C TYR A 100 -15.43 -6.90 2.00
N LYS A 101 -16.29 -5.94 1.63
CA LYS A 101 -17.23 -6.11 0.52
C LYS A 101 -16.57 -5.64 -0.76
N LYS A 102 -16.51 -6.52 -1.77
CA LYS A 102 -16.10 -6.18 -3.14
C LYS A 102 -16.99 -5.10 -3.77
N TYR A 103 -18.21 -4.90 -3.24
CA TYR A 103 -19.18 -3.93 -3.72
C TYR A 103 -19.82 -3.21 -2.52
N GLY A 104 -19.55 -1.91 -2.43
CA GLY A 104 -20.20 -0.94 -1.55
C GLY A 104 -20.50 0.31 -2.34
#